data_AF-A0A6F8ZNL0-F1
#
_entry.id   AF-A0A6F8ZNL0-F1
#
_cell.length_a   1.000
_cell.length_b   1.000
_cell.length_c   1.000
_cell.angle_alpha   90.00
_cell.angle_beta   90.00
_cell.angle_gamma   90.00
#
_symmetry.space_group_name_H-M   'P 1'
#
loop_
_entity.id
_entity.type
_entity.pdbx_description
1 polymer ?
#
loop_
_entity_poly.entity_id
_entity_poly.type
_entity_poly.pdbx_seq_one_letter_code
_entity_poly.pdbx_strand_id
1 'polypeptide(L)'
;ILEILVRVVVEDMADNHGDQASSLWAKIQELLGRVTSCHSTDAEIWPHYTLLYGDGQSIRPGDNEKALHFLSKAHRCEVQASGWEKDSGTFKEVIRRAIDLAYVTLSCSKKKSNPQEALQMLSSTLIVFLYTVSPQQLHTYVATGEIHGDLSDDVKELEQLITELQDQS
;
A
#
# COMPACT_ATOMS: atom_id res chain seq x y z
N ILE A 1 4.50 -2.73 19.09
CA ILE A 1 5.97 -2.68 19.32
C ILE A 1 6.71 -2.45 18.01
N LEU A 2 6.49 -3.25 16.97
CA LEU A 2 7.19 -3.10 15.68
C LEU A 2 6.99 -1.71 15.06
N GLU A 3 5.77 -1.20 15.08
CA GLU A 3 5.45 0.18 14.66
C GLU A 3 6.32 1.23 15.35
N ILE A 4 6.45 1.15 16.68
CA ILE A 4 7.24 2.09 17.48
C ILE A 4 8.71 2.01 17.06
N LEU A 5 9.25 0.80 16.86
CA LEU A 5 10.64 0.62 16.43
C LEU A 5 10.90 1.23 15.05
N VAL A 6 9.99 1.02 14.10
CA VAL A 6 10.09 1.63 12.76
C VAL A 6 10.01 3.14 12.85
N ARG A 7 9.03 3.68 13.60
CA ARG A 7 8.85 5.12 13.77
C ARG A 7 10.09 5.80 14.35
N VAL A 8 10.63 5.25 15.44
CA VAL A 8 11.84 5.77 16.10
C VAL A 8 13.02 5.87 15.13
N VAL A 9 13.17 4.87 14.26
CA VAL A 9 14.26 4.81 13.27
C VAL A 9 14.02 5.73 12.08
N VAL A 10 12.77 5.86 11.61
CA VAL A 10 12.39 6.74 10.49
C VAL A 10 12.45 8.21 10.87
N GLU A 11 12.03 8.56 12.09
CA GLU A 11 12.07 9.92 12.63
C GLU A 11 13.47 10.31 13.17
N ASP A 12 14.44 9.39 13.09
CA ASP A 12 15.80 9.54 13.59
C ASP A 12 15.86 10.07 15.03
N MET A 13 15.08 9.46 15.93
CA MET A 13 15.02 9.90 17.32
C MET A 13 16.35 9.57 18.02
N ALA A 14 16.85 10.50 18.84
CA ALA A 14 18.02 10.28 19.68
C ALA A 14 17.66 9.44 20.91
N ASP A 15 18.56 8.55 21.31
CA ASP A 15 18.45 7.83 22.58
C ASP A 15 18.90 8.69 23.78
N ASN A 16 18.86 8.12 24.99
CA ASN A 16 19.28 8.79 26.21
C ASN A 16 20.79 9.11 26.26
N HIS A 17 21.59 8.55 25.34
CA HIS A 17 23.02 8.79 25.18
C HIS A 17 23.32 9.79 24.03
N GLY A 18 22.30 10.23 23.30
CA GLY A 18 22.43 11.13 22.15
C GLY A 18 22.69 10.42 20.82
N ASP A 19 22.73 9.09 20.83
CA ASP A 19 22.95 8.29 19.62
C ASP A 19 21.67 8.24 18.78
N GLN A 20 21.84 8.44 17.48
CA GLN A 20 20.73 8.50 16.52
C GLN A 20 20.20 7.10 16.19
N ALA A 21 18.87 6.95 16.19
CA ALA A 21 18.22 5.68 15.91
C ALA A 21 18.44 5.17 14.47
N SER A 22 18.78 6.04 13.51
CA SER A 22 19.18 5.64 12.15
C SER A 22 20.32 4.61 12.12
N SER A 23 21.18 4.56 13.15
CA SER A 23 22.20 3.52 13.30
C SER A 23 21.62 2.10 13.38
N LEU A 24 20.35 1.95 13.77
CA LEU A 24 19.64 0.69 13.88
C LEU A 24 18.87 0.31 12.61
N TRP A 25 18.89 1.13 11.56
CA TRP A 25 18.12 0.92 10.32
C TRP A 25 18.28 -0.48 9.74
N ALA A 26 19.53 -0.92 9.54
CA ALA A 26 19.83 -2.25 8.99
C ALA A 26 19.30 -3.39 9.89
N LYS A 27 19.35 -3.22 11.22
CA LYS A 27 18.85 -4.22 12.18
C LYS A 27 17.32 -4.30 12.15
N ILE A 28 16.62 -3.18 12.02
CA ILE A 28 15.16 -3.17 11.89
C ILE A 28 14.73 -3.78 10.56
N GLN A 29 15.44 -3.51 9.46
CA GLN A 29 15.20 -4.18 8.18
C GLN A 29 15.37 -5.70 8.29
N GLU A 30 16.43 -6.18 8.95
CA GLU A 30 16.63 -7.61 9.18
C GLU A 30 15.53 -8.22 10.05
N LEU A 31 15.13 -7.53 11.12
CA LEU A 31 14.03 -7.97 11.99
C LEU A 31 12.72 -8.11 11.20
N LEU A 32 12.34 -7.11 10.41
CA LEU A 32 11.16 -7.16 9.55
C LEU A 32 11.26 -8.26 8.50
N GLY A 33 12.45 -8.48 7.91
CA GLY A 33 12.69 -9.61 7.02
C GLY A 33 12.42 -10.96 7.69
N ARG A 34 12.88 -11.15 8.92
CA ARG A 34 12.63 -12.38 9.69
C ARG A 34 11.16 -12.52 10.09
N VAL A 35 10.55 -11.46 10.62
CA VAL A 35 9.14 -11.46 11.05
C VAL A 35 8.23 -11.77 9.87
N THR A 36 8.43 -11.11 8.73
CA THR A 36 7.62 -11.34 7.52
C THR A 36 7.86 -12.72 6.88
N SER A 37 8.99 -13.37 7.14
CA SER A 37 9.20 -14.76 6.74
C SER A 37 8.34 -15.74 7.55
N CYS A 38 8.11 -15.46 8.84
CA CYS A 38 7.27 -16.27 9.71
C CYS A 38 5.78 -15.92 9.60
N HIS A 39 5.46 -14.65 9.37
CA HIS A 39 4.10 -14.08 9.37
C HIS A 39 3.79 -13.44 8.01
N SER A 40 4.01 -14.19 6.93
CA SER A 40 3.95 -13.64 5.57
C SER A 40 2.56 -13.20 5.09
N THR A 41 1.51 -13.62 5.79
CA THR A 41 0.10 -13.33 5.50
C THR A 41 -0.47 -12.20 6.35
N ASP A 42 0.30 -11.65 7.29
CA ASP A 42 -0.13 -10.53 8.11
C ASP A 42 0.01 -9.24 7.32
N ALA A 43 -1.11 -8.66 6.91
CA ALA A 43 -1.17 -7.45 6.09
C ALA A 43 -0.55 -6.25 6.80
N GLU A 44 -0.73 -6.14 8.11
CA GLU A 44 -0.33 -4.98 8.92
C GLU A 44 1.18 -4.79 9.01
N ILE A 45 1.96 -5.87 8.81
CA ILE A 45 3.43 -5.81 8.91
C ILE A 45 4.04 -5.10 7.70
N TRP A 46 3.41 -5.22 6.53
CA TRP A 46 3.99 -4.75 5.28
C TRP A 46 4.11 -3.22 5.18
N PRO A 47 3.10 -2.40 5.57
CA PRO A 47 3.24 -0.94 5.63
C PRO A 47 4.40 -0.46 6.53
N HIS A 48 4.65 -1.14 7.64
CA HIS A 48 5.81 -0.82 8.48
C HIS A 48 7.13 -1.06 7.75
N TYR A 49 7.16 -2.03 6.84
CA TYR A 49 8.34 -2.30 6.03
C TYR A 49 8.54 -1.25 4.91
N THR A 50 7.46 -0.67 4.37
CA THR A 50 7.54 0.34 3.30
C THR A 50 8.18 1.63 3.78
N LEU A 51 7.91 2.03 5.04
CA LEU A 51 8.53 3.19 5.68
C LEU A 51 10.06 3.10 5.70
N LEU A 52 10.63 1.89 5.86
CA LEU A 52 12.09 1.65 5.80
C LEU A 52 12.69 1.69 4.40
N TYR A 53 11.88 2.01 3.40
CA TYR A 53 12.30 2.26 2.03
C TYR A 53 11.76 3.60 1.52
N GLY A 54 11.37 4.49 2.42
CA GLY A 54 10.90 5.84 2.10
C GLY A 54 9.51 5.88 1.49
N ASP A 55 8.72 4.81 1.64
CA ASP A 55 7.29 4.78 1.33
C ASP A 55 6.92 5.24 -0.10
N GLY A 56 7.76 4.89 -1.09
CA GLY A 56 7.57 5.30 -2.48
C GLY A 56 8.03 6.74 -2.82
N GLN A 57 8.55 7.47 -1.83
CA GLN A 57 9.06 8.83 -1.95
C GLN A 57 10.60 8.92 -1.85
N SER A 58 11.30 7.79 -1.83
CA SER A 58 12.77 7.76 -1.81
C SER A 58 13.37 8.34 -3.10
N ILE A 59 14.54 8.97 -2.94
CA ILE A 59 15.39 9.44 -4.04
C ILE A 59 15.90 8.23 -4.86
N ARG A 60 16.05 7.06 -4.23
CA ARG A 60 16.56 5.85 -4.86
C ARG A 60 15.42 5.06 -5.50
N PRO A 61 15.39 4.87 -6.83
CA PRO A 61 14.31 4.14 -7.49
C PRO A 61 14.11 2.71 -6.97
N GLY A 62 15.22 2.02 -6.66
CA GLY A 62 15.17 0.65 -6.13
C GLY A 62 14.51 0.54 -4.75
N ASP A 63 14.54 1.60 -3.94
CA ASP A 63 13.84 1.60 -2.65
C ASP A 63 12.33 1.78 -2.87
N ASN A 64 11.92 2.63 -3.82
CA ASN A 64 10.51 2.79 -4.19
C ASN A 64 9.91 1.51 -4.78
N GLU A 65 10.68 0.77 -5.61
CA GLU A 65 10.23 -0.52 -6.14
C GLU A 65 10.05 -1.57 -5.02
N LYS A 66 10.90 -1.54 -3.99
CA LYS A 66 10.72 -2.39 -2.80
C LYS A 66 9.50 -1.98 -1.99
N ALA A 67 9.30 -0.69 -1.76
CA ALA A 67 8.10 -0.18 -1.09
C ALA A 67 6.84 -0.62 -1.86
N LEU A 68 6.83 -0.45 -3.19
CA LEU A 68 5.73 -0.89 -4.05
C LEU A 68 5.47 -2.41 -3.92
N HIS A 69 6.52 -3.22 -3.91
CA HIS A 69 6.41 -4.66 -3.70
C HIS A 69 5.74 -5.00 -2.35
N PHE A 70 6.14 -4.33 -1.26
CA PHE A 70 5.55 -4.57 0.06
C PHE A 70 4.11 -4.08 0.15
N LEU A 71 3.77 -2.91 -0.40
CA LEU A 71 2.38 -2.43 -0.48
C LEU A 71 1.49 -3.40 -1.27
N SER A 72 1.98 -3.89 -2.42
CA SER A 72 1.27 -4.88 -3.23
C SER A 72 1.01 -6.17 -2.45
N LYS A 73 1.97 -6.56 -1.59
CA LYS A 73 1.83 -7.73 -0.73
C LYS A 73 0.84 -7.49 0.41
N ALA A 74 0.85 -6.31 1.03
CA ALA A 74 -0.11 -5.88 2.05
C ALA A 74 -1.54 -6.02 1.50
N HIS A 75 -1.82 -5.31 0.41
CA HIS A 75 -3.13 -5.32 -0.24
C HIS A 75 -3.55 -6.73 -0.64
N ARG A 76 -2.64 -7.54 -1.20
CA ARG A 76 -2.94 -8.94 -1.55
C ARG A 76 -3.35 -9.76 -0.32
N CYS A 77 -2.70 -9.57 0.82
CA CYS A 77 -3.05 -10.28 2.06
C CYS A 77 -4.44 -9.86 2.56
N GLU A 78 -4.78 -8.58 2.47
CA GLU A 78 -6.09 -8.06 2.89
C GLU A 78 -7.21 -8.64 2.02
N VAL A 79 -7.06 -8.61 0.69
CA VAL A 79 -8.10 -9.15 -0.21
C VAL A 79 -8.21 -10.68 -0.21
N GLN A 80 -7.21 -11.37 0.35
CA GLN A 80 -7.25 -12.81 0.59
C GLN A 80 -7.87 -13.16 1.94
N ALA A 81 -8.01 -12.21 2.86
CA ALA A 81 -8.71 -12.42 4.12
C ALA A 81 -10.20 -12.65 3.86
N SER A 82 -10.83 -13.59 4.55
CA SER A 82 -12.23 -13.92 4.29
C SER A 82 -13.17 -12.79 4.70
N GLY A 83 -14.04 -12.33 3.80
CA GLY A 83 -15.14 -11.42 4.13
C GLY A 83 -14.76 -9.94 4.18
N TRP A 84 -13.57 -9.58 3.72
CA TRP A 84 -13.12 -8.18 3.59
C TRP A 84 -14.12 -7.33 2.79
N GLU A 85 -14.77 -7.96 1.82
CA GLU A 85 -15.70 -7.32 0.90
C GLU A 85 -17.07 -7.01 1.52
N LYS A 86 -17.41 -7.65 2.65
CA LYS A 86 -18.74 -7.55 3.29
C LYS A 86 -18.75 -6.59 4.46
N ASP A 87 -17.65 -6.47 5.18
CA ASP A 87 -17.52 -5.52 6.28
C ASP A 87 -17.12 -4.15 5.72
N SER A 88 -17.90 -3.12 6.05
CA SER A 88 -17.69 -1.76 5.52
C SER A 88 -16.40 -1.13 6.02
N GLY A 89 -15.91 -1.50 7.21
CA GLY A 89 -14.66 -0.98 7.75
C GLY A 89 -13.46 -1.56 7.00
N THR A 90 -13.41 -2.89 6.91
CA THR A 90 -12.33 -3.57 6.18
C THR A 90 -12.34 -3.23 4.69
N PHE A 91 -13.52 -3.13 4.07
CA PHE A 91 -13.63 -2.74 2.67
C PHE A 91 -13.04 -1.35 2.44
N LYS A 92 -13.35 -0.39 3.32
CA LYS A 92 -12.79 0.96 3.28
C LYS A 92 -11.27 0.97 3.43
N GLU A 93 -10.74 0.20 4.36
CA GLU A 93 -9.29 0.08 4.56
C GLU A 93 -8.59 -0.47 3.32
N VAL A 94 -9.13 -1.53 2.70
CA VAL A 94 -8.61 -2.10 1.45
C VAL A 94 -8.63 -1.08 0.32
N ILE A 95 -9.70 -0.29 0.18
CA ILE A 95 -9.78 0.78 -0.84
C ILE A 95 -8.69 1.83 -0.60
N ARG A 96 -8.51 2.30 0.64
CA ARG A 96 -7.47 3.28 0.99
C ARG A 96 -6.06 2.76 0.70
N ARG A 97 -5.80 1.49 1.02
CA ARG A 97 -4.52 0.82 0.70
C ARG A 97 -4.30 0.69 -0.81
N ALA A 98 -5.37 0.47 -1.58
CA ALA A 98 -5.30 0.48 -3.05
C ALA A 98 -4.96 1.89 -3.59
N ILE A 99 -5.52 2.95 -3.01
CA ILE A 99 -5.18 4.34 -3.36
C ILE A 99 -3.70 4.64 -3.08
N ASP A 100 -3.19 4.28 -1.90
CA ASP A 100 -1.77 4.44 -1.56
C ASP A 100 -0.87 3.70 -2.57
N LEU A 101 -1.25 2.46 -2.91
CA LEU A 101 -0.57 1.64 -3.91
C LEU A 101 -0.58 2.32 -5.29
N ALA A 102 -1.68 2.99 -5.66
CA ALA A 102 -1.82 3.69 -6.95
C ALA A 102 -0.82 4.85 -7.06
N TYR A 103 -0.73 5.69 -6.03
CA TYR A 103 0.16 6.83 -6.01
C TYR A 103 1.62 6.41 -6.10
N VAL A 104 2.02 5.37 -5.35
CA VAL A 104 3.38 4.83 -5.42
C VAL A 104 3.65 4.21 -6.79
N THR A 105 2.67 3.51 -7.38
CA THR A 105 2.77 2.93 -8.72
C THR A 105 3.00 4.00 -9.79
N LEU A 106 2.19 5.07 -9.79
CA LEU A 106 2.31 6.20 -10.72
C LEU A 106 3.65 6.92 -10.56
N SER A 107 4.15 7.07 -9.32
CA SER A 107 5.47 7.64 -9.04
C SER A 107 6.60 6.75 -9.57
N CYS A 108 6.48 5.43 -9.41
CA CYS A 108 7.47 4.47 -9.89
C CYS A 108 7.49 4.37 -11.42
N SER A 109 6.31 4.31 -12.07
CA SER A 109 6.19 4.18 -13.53
C SER A 109 6.85 5.37 -14.25
N LYS A 110 6.65 6.60 -13.76
CA LYS A 110 7.27 7.82 -14.31
C LYS A 110 8.80 7.82 -14.24
N LYS A 111 9.38 7.08 -13.29
CA LYS A 111 10.83 6.98 -13.08
C LYS A 111 11.46 5.80 -13.83
N LYS A 112 10.67 4.92 -14.47
CA LYS A 112 11.18 3.78 -15.23
C LYS A 112 11.78 4.23 -16.56
N SER A 113 12.99 3.77 -16.84
CA SER A 113 13.66 3.99 -18.13
C SER A 113 13.05 3.15 -19.27
N ASN A 114 12.43 2.02 -18.92
CA ASN A 114 11.84 1.08 -19.87
C ASN A 114 10.31 1.27 -19.91
N PRO A 115 9.74 1.74 -21.05
CA PRO A 115 8.31 1.98 -21.14
C PRO A 115 7.48 0.69 -21.05
N GLN A 116 8.00 -0.45 -21.50
CA GLN A 116 7.30 -1.74 -21.36
C GLN A 116 7.18 -2.18 -19.90
N GLU A 117 8.20 -1.94 -19.07
CA GLU A 117 8.13 -2.22 -17.63
C GLU A 117 7.15 -1.30 -16.92
N ALA A 118 7.10 -0.03 -17.31
CA ALA A 118 6.11 0.92 -16.79
C ALA A 118 4.68 0.46 -17.13
N LEU A 119 4.41 0.10 -18.39
CA LEU A 119 3.11 -0.41 -18.82
C LEU A 119 2.69 -1.69 -18.09
N GLN A 120 3.61 -2.63 -17.90
CA GLN A 120 3.34 -3.86 -17.15
C GLN A 120 2.99 -3.58 -15.69
N MET A 121 3.68 -2.63 -15.06
CA MET A 121 3.42 -2.20 -13.69
C MET A 121 2.04 -1.56 -13.55
N LEU A 122 1.69 -0.64 -14.47
CA LEU A 122 0.38 0.02 -14.51
C LEU A 122 -0.74 -1.01 -14.75
N SER A 123 -0.58 -1.87 -15.75
CA SER A 123 -1.57 -2.90 -16.09
C SER A 123 -1.83 -3.88 -14.95
N SER A 124 -0.77 -4.33 -14.27
CA SER A 124 -0.91 -5.26 -13.13
C SER A 124 -1.68 -4.62 -11.98
N THR A 125 -1.40 -3.34 -11.72
CA THR A 125 -2.04 -2.56 -10.66
C THR A 125 -3.50 -2.27 -10.98
N LEU A 126 -3.81 -1.97 -12.24
CA LEU A 126 -5.18 -1.79 -12.72
C LEU A 126 -6.06 -3.02 -12.45
N ILE A 127 -5.55 -4.23 -12.71
CA ILE A 127 -6.30 -5.48 -12.42
C ILE A 127 -6.60 -5.59 -10.93
N VAL A 128 -5.64 -5.25 -10.08
CA VAL A 128 -5.83 -5.25 -8.62
C VAL A 128 -6.95 -4.28 -8.24
N PHE A 129 -6.96 -3.07 -8.79
CA PHE A 129 -7.97 -2.06 -8.44
C PHE A 129 -9.36 -2.39 -8.95
N LEU A 130 -9.48 -2.89 -10.18
CA LEU A 130 -10.76 -3.37 -10.71
C LEU A 130 -11.35 -4.47 -9.82
N TYR A 131 -10.52 -5.37 -9.32
CA TYR A 131 -10.95 -6.39 -8.37
C TYR A 131 -11.40 -5.77 -7.05
N THR A 132 -10.64 -4.81 -6.52
CA THR A 132 -10.93 -4.13 -5.25
C THR A 132 -12.25 -3.35 -5.27
N VAL A 133 -12.58 -2.66 -6.37
CA VAL A 133 -13.86 -1.91 -6.48
C VAL A 133 -15.05 -2.79 -6.81
N SER A 134 -14.84 -4.00 -7.34
CA SER A 134 -15.92 -4.87 -7.80
C SER A 134 -17.03 -5.20 -6.77
N PRO A 135 -16.76 -5.33 -5.45
CA PRO A 135 -17.78 -5.61 -4.47
C PRO A 135 -18.49 -4.35 -3.91
N GLN A 136 -18.27 -3.17 -4.48
CA GLN A 136 -18.91 -1.92 -4.02
C GLN A 136 -20.44 -2.00 -3.92
N GLN A 137 -21.07 -2.83 -4.75
CA GLN A 137 -22.52 -3.05 -4.74
C GLN A 137 -23.04 -3.65 -3.42
N LEU A 138 -22.18 -4.29 -2.63
CA LEU A 138 -22.54 -4.82 -1.29
C LEU A 138 -22.73 -3.70 -0.26
N HIS A 139 -22.17 -2.52 -0.51
CA HIS A 139 -22.19 -1.35 0.38
C HIS A 139 -23.17 -0.26 -0.07
N THR A 140 -24.03 -0.61 -1.03
CA THR A 140 -25.03 0.27 -1.61
C THR A 140 -26.33 0.18 -0.81
N TYR A 141 -26.94 1.31 -0.46
CA TYR A 141 -28.24 1.31 0.23
C TYR A 141 -29.34 0.77 -0.69
N VAL A 142 -30.03 -0.27 -0.24
CA VAL A 142 -31.04 -1.01 -1.04
C VAL A 142 -32.17 -0.12 -1.56
N ALA A 143 -32.48 0.99 -0.88
CA ALA A 143 -33.57 1.89 -1.31
C ALA A 143 -33.13 3.05 -2.21
N THR A 144 -31.84 3.42 -2.26
CA THR A 144 -31.36 4.57 -3.07
C THR A 144 -30.35 4.19 -4.13
N GLY A 145 -29.70 3.03 -4.03
CA GLY A 145 -28.62 2.67 -4.96
C GLY A 145 -27.33 3.47 -4.72
N GLU A 146 -27.22 4.20 -3.60
CA GLU A 146 -26.05 5.01 -3.26
C GLU A 146 -25.12 4.28 -2.28
N ILE A 147 -23.80 4.40 -2.51
CA ILE A 147 -22.76 3.88 -1.62
C ILE A 147 -22.81 4.66 -0.30
N HIS A 148 -22.59 3.99 0.83
CA HIS A 148 -22.51 4.62 2.15
C HIS A 148 -21.58 5.85 2.10
N GLY A 149 -22.05 7.01 2.58
CA GLY A 149 -21.35 8.29 2.37
C GLY A 149 -19.91 8.31 2.85
N ASP A 150 -19.59 7.55 3.91
CA ASP A 150 -18.24 7.42 4.45
C ASP A 150 -17.26 6.66 3.52
N LEU A 151 -17.78 5.87 2.59
CA LEU A 151 -17.02 5.05 1.63
C LEU A 151 -17.04 5.66 0.21
N SER A 152 -18.03 6.52 -0.07
CA SER A 152 -18.24 7.06 -1.42
C SER A 152 -17.06 7.86 -1.94
N ASP A 153 -16.36 8.61 -1.09
CA ASP A 153 -15.25 9.47 -1.53
C ASP A 153 -14.02 8.62 -1.89
N ASP A 154 -13.66 7.68 -1.02
CA ASP A 154 -12.54 6.75 -1.25
C ASP A 154 -12.78 5.90 -2.52
N VAL A 155 -14.00 5.40 -2.74
CA VAL A 155 -14.33 4.64 -3.96
C VAL A 155 -14.22 5.49 -5.22
N LYS A 156 -14.74 6.73 -5.21
CA LYS A 156 -14.65 7.66 -6.35
C LYS A 156 -13.20 8.00 -6.68
N GLU A 157 -12.37 8.20 -5.65
CA GLU A 157 -10.94 8.46 -5.83
C GLU A 157 -10.25 7.27 -6.52
N LEU A 158 -10.52 6.04 -6.06
CA LEU A 158 -9.97 4.85 -6.70
C LEU A 158 -10.49 4.65 -8.13
N GLU A 159 -11.76 4.90 -8.40
CA GLU A 159 -12.33 4.85 -9.77
C GLU A 159 -11.70 5.90 -10.70
N GLN A 160 -11.43 7.11 -10.19
CA GLN A 160 -10.70 8.14 -10.93
C GLN A 160 -9.28 7.68 -11.24
N LEU A 161 -8.57 7.11 -10.27
CA LEU A 161 -7.22 6.56 -10.46
C LEU A 161 -7.20 5.40 -11.47
N ILE A 162 -8.22 4.53 -11.47
CA ILE A 162 -8.37 3.48 -12.49
C ILE A 162 -8.47 4.09 -13.88
N THR A 163 -9.26 5.16 -14.04
CA THR A 163 -9.40 5.84 -15.33
C THR A 163 -8.09 6.48 -15.77
N GLU A 164 -7.38 7.15 -14.86
CA GLU A 164 -6.05 7.73 -15.16
C GLU A 164 -5.03 6.65 -15.56
N LEU A 165 -5.05 5.50 -14.89
CA LEU A 165 -4.18 4.37 -15.21
C LEU A 165 -4.52 3.73 -16.56
N GLN A 166 -5.80 3.66 -16.93
CA GLN A 166 -6.27 3.17 -18.23
C GLN A 166 -5.82 4.07 -19.38
N ASP A 167 -5.88 5.40 -19.19
CA ASP A 167 -5.45 6.35 -20.22
C ASP A 167 -3.92 6.33 -20.44
N GLN A 168 -3.16 5.88 -19.44
CA GLN A 168 -1.69 5.80 -19.49
C GLN A 168 -1.15 4.41 -19.89
N SER A 169 -2.03 3.40 -20.02
CA SER A 169 -1.67 2.02 -20.43
C SER A 169 -1.92 1.77 -21.91
#